data_AF-A0A5H7CYD9-F1
#
_entry.id   AF-A0A5H7CYD9-F1
#
_cell.length_a   1.000
_cell.length_b   1.000
_cell.length_c   1.000
_cell.angle_alpha   90.00
_cell.angle_beta   90.00
_cell.angle_gamma   90.00
#
_symmetry.space_group_name_H-M   'P 1'
#
loop_
_entity.id
_entity.type
_entity.pdbx_description
1 polymer ?
#
loop_
_entity_poly.entity_id
_entity_poly.type
_entity_poly.pdbx_seq_one_letter_code
_entity_poly.pdbx_strand_id
1 'polypeptide(L)'
;LNVQKKYDVDSTGVTQSLDLKTAGITGATLKTSITGTTTETGSVKDGKVYYDADSKNYYVEVDFTDTTDKAAHAGFYKADVDADGNVSLATGATKEAKPTNAVEVEKTIDEKPLKASSSVQDALKASGIADAVAEAATVVKMSYTDKNGKTIDGGYGIKVGDDYYAATKEKDGSYSINSTSYTDKDGNTKTALNQLGGADGKTEVVSIDGKTYNASKAAGHNFKAQPDLAEAAATTTENPLQKIDAALAQVDALRSDLGAVQNRFNSAITNLGNTVNNLSSARSRIEDSDYATEVSNMSRAQILQQAGTSVLAQANQVPQNVLSLLR
;
A
#
# COMPACT_ATOMS: atom_id res chain seq x y z
N LEU A 1 -15.35 -4.60 -3.98
CA LEU A 1 -16.47 -4.81 -3.02
C LEU A 1 -15.87 -4.96 -1.64
N ASN A 2 -16.41 -4.25 -0.66
CA ASN A 2 -16.03 -4.39 0.73
C ASN A 2 -17.27 -4.75 1.56
N VAL A 3 -17.20 -5.83 2.33
CA VAL A 3 -18.29 -6.29 3.21
C VAL A 3 -17.92 -6.22 4.69
N GLN A 4 -16.71 -5.72 5.00
CA GLN A 4 -16.25 -5.57 6.37
C GLN A 4 -17.04 -4.47 7.07
N LYS A 5 -17.31 -4.71 8.36
CA LYS A 5 -17.91 -3.72 9.25
C LYS A 5 -16.80 -2.94 9.96
N LYS A 6 -17.07 -1.67 10.21
CA LYS A 6 -16.18 -0.78 10.96
C LYS A 6 -16.02 -1.29 12.40
N TYR A 7 -14.78 -1.38 12.86
CA TYR A 7 -14.47 -1.57 14.29
C TYR A 7 -14.54 -0.22 15.00
N ASP A 8 -14.83 -0.26 16.30
CA ASP A 8 -14.51 0.87 17.15
C ASP A 8 -13.00 0.87 17.40
N VAL A 9 -12.33 1.96 17.03
CA VAL A 9 -10.87 2.07 17.07
C VAL A 9 -10.49 2.84 18.31
N ASP A 10 -9.74 2.20 19.20
CA ASP A 10 -9.26 2.80 20.43
C ASP A 10 -7.74 2.55 20.59
N SER A 11 -7.10 3.27 21.50
CA SER A 11 -5.66 3.18 21.72
C SER A 11 -5.28 3.47 23.17
N THR A 12 -4.32 2.73 23.69
CA THR A 12 -3.72 2.98 25.00
C THR A 12 -2.35 3.62 24.79
N GLY A 13 -2.10 4.76 25.44
CA GLY A 13 -0.79 5.43 25.37
C GLY A 13 0.33 4.52 25.89
N VAL A 14 1.44 4.44 25.15
CA VAL A 14 2.67 3.88 25.69
C VAL A 14 3.29 4.94 26.59
N THR A 15 3.67 4.56 27.80
CA THR A 15 4.17 5.47 28.82
C THR A 15 5.63 5.18 29.19
N GLN A 16 6.32 6.18 29.73
CA GLN A 16 7.70 6.08 30.19
C GLN A 16 7.95 6.98 31.40
N SER A 17 8.94 6.64 32.22
CA SER A 17 9.54 7.60 33.15
C SER A 17 10.54 8.49 32.39
N LEU A 18 10.54 9.79 32.68
CA LEU A 18 11.46 10.77 32.09
C LEU A 18 12.42 11.30 33.14
N ASP A 19 13.64 11.64 32.73
CA ASP A 19 14.58 12.35 33.59
C ASP A 19 14.04 13.75 33.92
N LEU A 20 14.12 14.13 35.19
CA LEU A 20 13.67 15.43 35.68
C LEU A 20 14.71 16.51 35.37
N LYS A 21 14.29 17.55 34.64
CA LYS A 21 15.17 18.62 34.17
C LYS A 21 14.90 19.91 34.94
N THR A 22 15.82 20.29 35.81
CA THR A 22 15.74 21.51 36.62
C THR A 22 16.41 22.72 35.98
N ALA A 23 17.07 22.54 34.84
CA ALA A 23 17.80 23.61 34.13
C ALA A 23 16.92 24.80 33.70
N GLY A 24 15.60 24.60 33.58
CA GLY A 24 14.64 25.67 33.32
C GLY A 24 14.46 26.63 34.50
N ILE A 25 14.78 26.21 35.73
CA ILE A 25 14.68 27.04 36.94
C ILE A 25 16.01 27.79 37.13
N THR A 26 16.10 28.93 36.48
CA THR A 26 17.20 29.91 36.55
C THR A 26 16.85 31.07 37.49
N GLY A 27 17.84 31.91 37.84
CA GLY A 27 17.61 33.11 38.64
C GLY A 27 16.56 34.06 38.04
N ALA A 28 16.53 34.19 36.71
CA ALA A 28 15.52 34.98 36.00
C ALA A 28 14.10 34.41 36.14
N THR A 29 13.95 33.08 36.02
CA THR A 29 12.65 32.43 36.25
C THR A 29 12.25 32.48 37.71
N LEU A 30 13.19 32.32 38.65
CA LEU A 30 12.89 32.43 40.09
C LEU A 30 12.37 33.82 40.43
N LYS A 31 13.02 34.88 39.96
CA LYS A 31 12.61 36.27 40.16
C LYS A 31 11.18 36.57 39.68
N THR A 32 10.69 35.84 38.68
CA THR A 32 9.33 36.01 38.16
C THR A 32 8.33 35.02 38.75
N SER A 33 8.79 33.85 39.20
CA SER A 33 7.93 32.78 39.73
C SER A 33 7.70 32.87 41.24
N ILE A 34 8.64 33.35 42.06
CA ILE A 34 8.47 33.35 43.52
C ILE A 34 7.84 34.64 44.05
N THR A 35 7.12 34.53 45.15
CA THR A 35 6.55 35.71 45.82
C THR A 35 7.64 36.53 46.51
N GLY A 36 7.78 37.81 46.13
CA GLY A 36 8.75 38.75 46.69
C GLY A 36 9.60 39.41 45.61
N THR A 37 10.49 40.32 45.99
CA THR A 37 11.48 40.89 45.07
C THR A 37 12.80 40.18 45.29
N THR A 38 13.28 39.46 44.28
CA THR A 38 14.60 38.81 44.33
C THR A 38 15.49 39.26 43.18
N THR A 39 16.78 39.03 43.34
CA THR A 39 17.78 39.15 42.27
C THR A 39 17.78 37.90 41.38
N GLU A 40 18.54 37.93 40.28
CA GLU A 40 18.69 36.81 39.34
C GLU A 40 19.84 35.86 39.75
N THR A 41 20.02 35.65 41.05
CA THR A 41 21.15 34.91 41.62
C THR A 41 20.79 33.52 42.16
N GLY A 42 19.53 33.11 42.00
CA GLY A 42 19.01 31.84 42.50
C GLY A 42 19.14 30.68 41.50
N SER A 43 19.18 29.46 42.03
CA SER A 43 19.06 28.22 41.25
C SER A 43 18.54 27.07 42.10
N VAL A 44 18.13 25.97 41.46
CA VAL A 44 17.85 24.72 42.18
C VAL A 44 19.15 24.19 42.79
N LYS A 45 19.13 23.92 44.08
CA LYS A 45 20.26 23.42 44.85
C LYS A 45 20.57 21.99 44.41
N ASP A 46 21.82 21.76 44.02
CA ASP A 46 22.34 20.48 43.51
C ASP A 46 21.56 19.89 42.32
N GLY A 47 20.66 20.66 41.70
CA GLY A 47 19.77 20.20 40.63
C GLY A 47 18.73 19.15 41.06
N LYS A 48 18.56 18.91 42.36
CA LYS A 48 17.76 17.81 42.91
C LYS A 48 16.27 18.10 42.93
N VAL A 49 15.49 17.05 42.75
CA VAL A 49 14.03 17.08 42.87
C VAL A 49 13.60 16.07 43.91
N TYR A 50 12.58 16.42 44.67
CA TYR A 50 12.01 15.58 45.71
C TYR A 50 10.55 15.28 45.38
N TYR A 51 10.08 14.07 45.64
CA TYR A 51 8.69 13.66 45.46
C TYR A 51 8.11 13.21 46.78
N ASP A 52 6.92 13.71 47.10
CA ASP A 52 6.13 13.29 48.24
C ASP A 52 4.97 12.40 47.79
N ALA A 53 4.98 11.12 48.20
CA ALA A 53 4.00 10.13 47.75
C ALA A 53 2.59 10.38 48.30
N ASP A 54 2.47 11.05 49.44
CA ASP A 54 1.18 11.32 50.08
C ASP A 54 0.43 12.43 49.33
N SER A 55 1.12 13.53 49.02
CA SER A 55 0.54 14.67 48.31
C SER A 55 0.65 14.57 46.78
N LYS A 56 1.43 13.62 46.27
CA LYS A 56 1.76 13.42 44.85
C LYS A 56 2.36 14.66 44.17
N ASN A 57 3.11 15.45 44.93
CA ASN A 57 3.72 16.69 44.44
C ASN A 57 5.23 16.55 44.36
N TYR A 58 5.82 17.25 43.38
CA TYR A 58 7.26 17.44 43.28
C TYR A 58 7.66 18.71 44.03
N TYR A 59 8.88 18.73 44.53
CA TYR A 59 9.47 19.85 45.25
C TYR A 59 10.93 20.03 44.83
N VAL A 60 11.39 21.27 44.82
CA VAL A 60 12.80 21.62 44.62
C VAL A 60 13.27 22.49 45.78
N GLU A 61 14.52 22.29 46.20
CA GLU A 61 15.18 23.23 47.11
C GLU A 61 15.85 24.30 46.25
N VAL A 62 15.52 25.56 46.48
CA VAL A 62 16.13 26.70 45.81
C VAL A 62 17.12 27.36 46.76
N ASP A 63 18.29 27.72 46.22
CA ASP A 63 19.30 28.50 46.93
C ASP A 63 19.65 29.77 46.14
N PHE A 64 20.14 30.79 46.84
CA PHE A 64 20.56 32.08 46.28
C PHE A 64 22.00 32.40 46.67
N THR A 65 22.75 33.02 45.76
CA THR A 65 24.11 33.49 46.06
C THR A 65 24.10 34.86 46.75
N ASP A 66 23.09 35.70 46.50
CA ASP A 66 22.87 36.93 47.27
C ASP A 66 22.42 36.61 48.70
N THR A 67 23.03 37.27 49.70
CA THR A 67 22.79 36.97 51.11
C THR A 67 21.43 37.42 51.62
N THR A 68 20.86 38.49 51.04
CA THR A 68 19.53 39.00 51.40
C THR A 68 18.46 38.07 50.86
N ASP A 69 18.59 37.70 49.58
CA ASP A 69 17.66 36.76 48.94
C ASP A 69 17.76 35.37 49.57
N LYS A 70 18.97 34.90 49.91
CA LYS A 70 19.15 33.61 50.59
C LYS A 70 18.42 33.57 51.92
N ALA A 71 18.50 34.64 52.73
CA ALA A 71 17.83 34.68 54.03
C ALA A 71 16.30 34.67 53.89
N ALA A 72 15.75 35.38 52.91
CA ALA A 72 14.31 35.50 52.72
C ALA A 72 13.70 34.30 51.96
N HIS A 73 14.35 33.86 50.89
CA HIS A 73 13.76 33.05 49.83
C HIS A 73 14.41 31.67 49.62
N ALA A 74 15.58 31.37 50.20
CA ALA A 74 16.11 30.00 50.11
C ALA A 74 15.21 29.00 50.87
N GLY A 75 14.95 27.84 50.27
CA GLY A 75 14.11 26.80 50.85
C GLY A 75 13.39 25.94 49.81
N PHE A 76 12.41 25.16 50.28
CA PHE A 76 11.65 24.25 49.43
C PHE A 76 10.46 24.95 48.78
N TYR A 77 10.22 24.62 47.52
CA TYR A 77 9.08 25.08 46.75
C TYR A 77 8.43 23.91 46.03
N LYS A 78 7.10 23.91 45.99
CA LYS A 78 6.34 22.98 45.15
C LYS A 78 6.66 23.25 43.68
N ALA A 79 6.98 22.20 42.95
CA ALA A 79 7.35 22.25 41.53
C ALA A 79 6.34 21.50 40.66
N ASP A 80 6.14 22.00 39.46
CA ASP A 80 5.34 21.38 38.40
C ASP A 80 6.26 20.68 37.40
N VAL A 81 5.87 19.49 36.96
CA VAL A 81 6.61 18.71 35.97
C VAL A 81 5.76 18.50 34.73
N ASP A 82 6.22 19.03 33.61
CA ASP A 82 5.50 18.96 32.33
C ASP A 82 5.56 17.56 31.69
N ALA A 83 5.07 17.45 30.45
CA ALA A 83 5.06 16.20 29.70
C ALA A 83 6.46 15.75 29.23
N ASP A 84 7.45 16.63 29.26
CA ASP A 84 8.83 16.43 28.80
C ASP A 84 9.83 16.24 29.96
N GLY A 85 9.32 16.19 31.18
CA GLY A 85 10.11 16.08 32.41
C GLY A 85 10.75 17.40 32.84
N ASN A 86 10.39 18.54 32.23
CA ASN A 86 10.91 19.83 32.67
C ASN A 86 10.22 20.23 33.96
N VAL A 87 11.04 20.63 34.93
CA VAL A 87 10.61 21.06 36.25
C VAL A 87 10.51 22.58 36.26
N SER A 88 9.40 23.09 36.76
CA SER A 88 9.08 24.52 36.79
C SER A 88 8.40 24.92 38.09
N LEU A 89 8.31 26.22 38.33
CA LEU A 89 7.64 26.81 39.49
C LEU A 89 6.47 27.67 39.01
N ALA A 90 5.30 27.44 39.59
CA ALA A 90 4.13 28.28 39.35
C ALA A 90 4.40 29.75 39.71
N THR A 91 3.74 30.67 39.01
CA THR A 91 3.82 32.11 39.33
C THR A 91 3.22 32.38 40.71
N GLY A 92 3.95 33.11 41.55
CA GLY A 92 3.60 33.35 42.94
C GLY A 92 3.95 32.20 43.88
N ALA A 93 4.86 31.29 43.50
CA ALA A 93 5.31 30.20 44.35
C ALA A 93 5.82 30.73 45.71
N THR A 94 5.35 30.12 46.79
CA THR A 94 5.72 30.46 48.17
C THR A 94 6.64 29.41 48.74
N LYS A 95 7.57 29.84 49.60
CA LYS A 95 8.46 28.94 50.34
C LYS A 95 7.65 28.07 51.30
N GLU A 96 7.94 26.78 51.32
CA GLU A 96 7.32 25.79 52.20
C GLU A 96 8.39 25.03 53.01
N ALA A 97 7.93 24.34 54.07
CA ALA A 97 8.77 23.39 54.77
C ALA A 97 8.95 22.13 53.91
N LYS A 98 10.11 21.47 53.99
CA LYS A 98 10.31 20.18 53.32
C LYS A 98 9.27 19.17 53.84
N PRO A 99 8.47 18.53 52.97
CA PRO A 99 7.56 17.47 53.42
C PRO A 99 8.34 16.31 54.05
N THR A 100 7.84 15.77 55.16
CA THR A 100 8.54 14.73 55.95
C THR A 100 8.84 13.47 55.15
N ASN A 101 7.95 13.11 54.23
CA ASN A 101 8.04 11.90 53.41
C ASN A 101 8.63 12.16 52.01
N ALA A 102 9.07 13.39 51.71
CA ALA A 102 9.63 13.72 50.41
C ALA A 102 11.02 13.09 50.21
N VAL A 103 11.14 12.22 49.21
CA VAL A 103 12.38 11.52 48.84
C VAL A 103 12.96 12.09 47.55
N GLU A 104 14.28 12.05 47.41
CA GLU A 104 14.96 12.49 46.19
C GLU A 104 14.61 11.56 45.03
N VAL A 105 14.29 12.15 43.88
CA VAL A 105 13.93 11.43 42.65
C VAL A 105 14.65 12.05 41.46
N GLU A 106 15.14 11.20 40.57
CA GLU A 106 15.80 11.62 39.32
C GLU A 106 14.85 11.55 38.12
N LYS A 107 13.76 10.79 38.25
CA LYS A 107 12.78 10.55 37.19
C LYS A 107 11.37 10.85 37.64
N THR A 108 10.49 11.10 36.67
CA THR A 108 9.05 11.19 36.91
C THR A 108 8.53 9.89 37.51
N ILE A 109 7.82 10.02 38.64
CA ILE A 109 7.13 8.90 39.31
C ILE A 109 5.88 8.52 38.54
N ASP A 110 5.11 9.52 38.10
CA ASP A 110 4.01 9.30 37.18
C ASP A 110 4.57 9.15 35.76
N GLU A 111 4.32 8.00 35.12
CA GLU A 111 4.75 7.78 33.76
C GLU A 111 4.07 8.76 32.80
N LYS A 112 4.85 9.33 31.89
CA LYS A 112 4.39 10.28 30.87
C LYS A 112 4.22 9.59 29.53
N PRO A 113 3.36 10.09 28.62
CA PRO A 113 3.25 9.54 27.28
C PRO A 113 4.62 9.54 26.56
N LEU A 114 4.97 8.41 25.96
CA LEU A 114 6.16 8.26 25.13
C LEU A 114 5.95 9.07 23.84
N LYS A 115 6.72 10.16 23.68
CA LYS A 115 6.73 10.93 22.44
C LYS A 115 7.37 10.13 21.31
N ALA A 116 6.92 10.40 20.09
CA ALA A 116 7.57 9.90 18.89
C ALA A 116 9.03 10.39 18.81
N SER A 117 9.94 9.56 18.31
CA SER A 117 11.34 9.95 18.14
C SER A 117 11.49 11.09 17.13
N SER A 118 12.60 11.84 17.21
CA SER A 118 12.90 12.91 16.24
C SER A 118 12.83 12.42 14.79
N SER A 119 13.35 11.21 14.51
CA SER A 119 13.26 10.60 13.18
C SER A 119 11.83 10.38 12.69
N VAL A 120 10.90 10.00 13.58
CA VAL A 120 9.47 9.85 13.25
C VAL A 120 8.83 11.22 13.07
N GLN A 121 9.14 12.19 13.93
CA GLN A 121 8.66 13.57 13.80
C GLN A 121 9.09 14.18 12.47
N ASP A 122 10.34 13.99 12.05
CA ASP A 122 10.86 14.46 10.76
C ASP A 122 10.14 13.80 9.58
N ALA A 123 9.84 12.50 9.67
CA ALA A 123 9.06 11.79 8.65
C ALA A 123 7.62 12.32 8.54
N LEU A 124 6.97 12.63 9.68
CA LEU A 124 5.65 13.25 9.72
C LEU A 124 5.68 14.64 9.06
N LYS A 125 6.66 15.48 9.42
CA LYS A 125 6.84 16.81 8.81
C LYS A 125 7.07 16.74 7.30
N ALA A 126 7.91 15.80 6.86
CA ALA A 126 8.17 15.56 5.44
C ALA A 126 6.91 15.11 4.67
N SER A 127 5.96 14.47 5.36
CA SER A 127 4.66 14.10 4.79
C SER A 127 3.64 15.25 4.73
N GLY A 128 4.01 16.44 5.20
CA GLY A 128 3.16 17.64 5.19
C GLY A 128 2.37 17.90 6.48
N ILE A 129 2.64 17.17 7.55
CA ILE A 129 2.03 17.40 8.86
C ILE A 129 2.72 18.60 9.53
N ALA A 130 1.93 19.51 10.11
CA ALA A 130 2.45 20.71 10.76
C ALA A 130 3.40 20.40 11.93
N ASP A 131 4.46 21.19 12.08
CA ASP A 131 5.54 20.93 13.05
C ASP A 131 5.04 20.70 14.48
N ALA A 132 4.17 21.58 14.98
CA ALA A 132 3.62 21.47 16.33
C ALA A 132 2.79 20.19 16.53
N VAL A 133 2.14 19.69 15.48
CA VAL A 133 1.34 18.45 15.52
C VAL A 133 2.26 17.23 15.47
N ALA A 134 3.31 17.27 14.65
CA ALA A 134 4.31 16.21 14.59
C ALA A 134 5.09 16.08 15.90
N GLU A 135 5.47 17.19 16.54
CA GLU A 135 6.21 17.22 17.81
C GLU A 135 5.37 16.77 19.02
N ALA A 136 4.03 16.88 18.92
CA ALA A 136 3.09 16.37 19.91
C ALA A 136 2.75 14.88 19.70
N ALA A 137 3.28 14.23 18.66
CA ALA A 137 2.97 12.84 18.34
C ALA A 137 3.44 11.89 19.45
N THR A 138 2.61 10.89 19.78
CA THR A 138 2.90 9.91 20.84
C THR A 138 2.75 8.48 20.35
N VAL A 139 3.48 7.56 20.97
CA VAL A 139 3.38 6.14 20.68
C VAL A 139 2.19 5.55 21.44
N VAL A 140 1.38 4.77 20.74
CA VAL A 140 0.19 4.12 21.30
C VAL A 140 0.17 2.64 20.93
N LYS A 141 -0.54 1.85 21.74
CA LYS A 141 -0.92 0.47 21.44
C LYS A 141 -2.37 0.48 20.97
N MET A 142 -2.62 0.01 19.75
CA MET A 142 -3.96 0.02 19.17
C MET A 142 -4.82 -1.10 19.73
N SER A 143 -6.14 -0.88 19.78
CA SER A 143 -7.13 -1.91 20.07
C SER A 143 -8.37 -1.69 19.21
N TYR A 144 -9.06 -2.78 18.90
CA TYR A 144 -10.21 -2.76 17.99
C TYR A 144 -11.37 -3.54 18.60
N THR A 145 -12.51 -2.88 18.80
CA THR A 145 -13.69 -3.51 19.37
C THR A 145 -14.72 -3.77 18.27
N ASP A 146 -15.15 -5.02 18.13
CA ASP A 146 -16.18 -5.37 17.17
C ASP A 146 -17.58 -4.96 17.66
N LYS A 147 -18.59 -5.03 16.79
CA LYS A 147 -19.98 -4.70 17.12
C LYS A 147 -20.59 -5.59 18.22
N ASN A 148 -19.93 -6.70 18.58
CA ASN A 148 -20.36 -7.62 19.63
C ASN A 148 -19.70 -7.27 20.98
N GLY A 149 -18.88 -6.21 21.03
CA GLY A 149 -18.15 -5.80 22.24
C GLY A 149 -16.86 -6.59 22.48
N LYS A 150 -16.41 -7.41 21.53
CA LYS A 150 -15.14 -8.14 21.66
C LYS A 150 -14.00 -7.23 21.20
N THR A 151 -13.10 -6.92 22.13
CA THR A 151 -11.86 -6.18 21.85
C THR A 151 -10.73 -7.13 21.47
N ILE A 152 -9.95 -6.75 20.47
CA ILE A 152 -8.69 -7.38 20.10
C ILE A 152 -7.57 -6.35 20.15
N ASP A 153 -6.39 -6.79 20.60
CA ASP A 153 -5.19 -5.95 20.56
C ASP A 153 -4.67 -5.84 19.13
N GLY A 154 -4.26 -4.63 18.78
CA GLY A 154 -3.60 -4.31 17.52
C GLY A 154 -2.08 -4.21 17.65
N GLY A 155 -1.47 -3.69 16.58
CA GLY A 155 -0.07 -3.28 16.57
C GLY A 155 0.19 -2.02 17.39
N TYR A 156 1.40 -1.48 17.25
CA TYR A 156 1.70 -0.14 17.73
C TYR A 156 1.30 0.88 16.66
N GLY A 157 1.05 2.10 17.10
CA GLY A 157 0.81 3.23 16.22
C GLY A 157 1.46 4.50 16.77
N ILE A 158 1.59 5.49 15.89
CA ILE A 158 1.89 6.87 16.25
C ILE A 158 0.59 7.66 16.17
N LYS A 159 0.12 8.18 17.29
CA LYS A 159 -1.04 9.07 17.35
C LYS A 159 -0.61 10.50 17.01
N VAL A 160 -1.28 11.11 16.04
CA VAL A 160 -0.98 12.44 15.51
C VAL A 160 -2.29 13.20 15.38
N GLY A 161 -2.60 14.07 16.35
CA GLY A 161 -3.94 14.63 16.48
C GLY A 161 -4.98 13.52 16.67
N ASP A 162 -5.94 13.44 15.74
CA ASP A 162 -6.98 12.41 15.71
C ASP A 162 -6.61 11.18 14.85
N ASP A 163 -5.52 11.27 14.09
CA ASP A 163 -5.08 10.22 13.19
C ASP A 163 -4.09 9.25 13.86
N TYR A 164 -4.08 8.02 13.35
CA TYR A 164 -3.14 6.98 13.77
C TYR A 164 -2.32 6.51 12.58
N TYR A 165 -1.01 6.43 12.73
CA TYR A 165 -0.10 5.85 11.75
C TYR A 165 0.45 4.53 12.27
N ALA A 166 0.51 3.50 11.45
CA ALA A 166 1.06 2.20 11.84
C ALA A 166 2.53 2.34 12.21
N ALA A 167 2.94 1.67 13.29
CA ALA A 167 4.31 1.73 13.79
C ALA A 167 4.83 0.33 14.13
N THR A 168 6.13 0.15 13.91
CA THR A 168 6.84 -1.08 14.25
C THR A 168 7.73 -0.83 15.46
N LYS A 169 7.63 -1.70 16.46
CA LYS A 169 8.59 -1.72 17.57
C LYS A 169 9.83 -2.49 17.13
N GLU A 170 10.95 -1.80 17.07
CA GLU A 170 12.23 -2.35 16.66
C GLU A 170 12.88 -3.18 17.78
N LYS A 171 13.90 -3.97 17.41
CA LYS A 171 14.61 -4.85 18.36
C LYS A 171 15.36 -4.08 19.45
N ASP A 172 15.77 -2.84 19.16
CA ASP A 172 16.40 -1.94 20.13
C ASP A 172 15.39 -1.25 21.06
N GLY A 173 14.10 -1.53 20.88
CA GLY A 173 13.01 -0.95 21.66
C GLY A 173 12.48 0.38 21.14
N SER A 174 13.11 0.96 20.10
CA SER A 174 12.60 2.15 19.42
C SER A 174 11.36 1.84 18.59
N TYR A 175 10.64 2.88 18.17
CA TYR A 175 9.46 2.76 17.32
C TYR A 175 9.71 3.47 16.00
N SER A 176 9.55 2.74 14.88
CA SER A 176 9.60 3.30 13.53
C SER A 176 8.19 3.47 12.99
N ILE A 177 7.96 4.53 12.22
CA ILE A 177 6.69 4.74 11.52
C ILE A 177 6.71 3.98 10.20
N ASN A 178 5.66 3.20 9.93
CA ASN A 178 5.56 2.41 8.71
C ASN A 178 5.31 3.35 7.52
N SER A 179 5.92 3.02 6.39
CA SER A 179 5.74 3.76 5.13
C SER A 179 5.72 2.83 3.92
N THR A 180 5.13 3.33 2.84
CA THR A 180 5.00 2.63 1.56
C THR A 180 5.73 3.41 0.48
N SER A 181 6.69 2.78 -0.19
CA SER A 181 7.39 3.34 -1.34
C SER A 181 6.57 3.17 -2.63
N TYR A 182 6.56 4.19 -3.48
CA TYR A 182 5.88 4.20 -4.78
C TYR A 182 6.61 5.13 -5.77
N THR A 183 6.32 5.01 -7.07
CA THR A 183 6.76 5.98 -8.08
C THR A 183 5.62 6.94 -8.39
N ASP A 184 5.85 8.23 -8.18
CA ASP A 184 4.85 9.27 -8.40
C ASP A 184 4.55 9.50 -9.88
N LYS A 185 3.57 10.36 -10.16
CA LYS A 185 3.15 10.73 -11.53
C LYS A 185 4.26 11.39 -12.37
N ASP A 186 5.31 11.91 -11.71
CA ASP A 186 6.45 12.58 -12.33
C ASP A 186 7.63 11.62 -12.54
N GLY A 187 7.51 10.37 -12.08
CA GLY A 187 8.53 9.32 -12.22
C GLY A 187 9.53 9.24 -11.07
N ASN A 188 9.31 9.97 -9.97
CA ASN A 188 10.20 9.98 -8.81
C ASN A 188 9.76 8.94 -7.78
N THR A 189 10.73 8.27 -7.15
CA THR A 189 10.46 7.42 -5.98
C THR A 189 10.14 8.29 -4.78
N LYS A 190 8.97 8.07 -4.17
CA LYS A 190 8.49 8.73 -2.95
C LYS A 190 8.01 7.69 -1.95
N THR A 191 7.85 8.12 -0.70
CA THR A 191 7.24 7.34 0.36
C THR A 191 6.01 8.07 0.90
N ALA A 192 4.98 7.30 1.25
CA ALA A 192 3.81 7.79 1.98
C ALA A 192 3.73 7.04 3.31
N LEU A 193 3.35 7.75 4.39
CA LEU A 193 3.19 7.15 5.70
C LEU A 193 1.91 6.29 5.75
N ASN A 194 1.98 5.15 6.43
CA ASN A 194 0.88 4.21 6.50
C ASN A 194 -0.07 4.62 7.63
N GLN A 195 -1.18 5.26 7.27
CA GLN A 195 -2.24 5.62 8.21
C GLN A 195 -3.14 4.39 8.48
N LEU A 196 -3.57 4.20 9.72
CA LEU A 196 -4.59 3.22 10.07
C LEU A 196 -5.97 3.80 9.75
N GLY A 197 -6.69 3.14 8.86
CA GLY A 197 -7.98 3.60 8.38
C GLY A 197 -8.68 2.54 7.54
N GLY A 198 -9.16 2.94 6.37
CA GLY A 198 -10.05 2.12 5.55
C GLY A 198 -11.41 1.88 6.22
N ALA A 199 -12.26 1.09 5.57
CA ALA A 199 -13.62 0.85 6.05
C ALA A 199 -13.71 0.12 7.40
N ASP A 200 -12.68 -0.64 7.79
CA ASP A 200 -12.63 -1.33 9.07
C ASP A 200 -11.94 -0.53 10.17
N GLY A 201 -11.28 0.60 9.83
CA GLY A 201 -10.57 1.48 10.75
C GLY A 201 -9.18 1.00 11.16
N LYS A 202 -8.74 -0.16 10.67
CA LYS A 202 -7.47 -0.79 11.06
C LYS A 202 -6.60 -1.20 9.87
N THR A 203 -7.04 -0.89 8.66
CA THR A 203 -6.31 -1.17 7.43
C THR A 203 -5.26 -0.09 7.20
N GLU A 204 -4.03 -0.48 6.89
CA GLU A 204 -3.00 0.46 6.47
C GLU A 204 -3.34 1.05 5.09
N VAL A 205 -3.57 2.36 5.07
CA VAL A 205 -3.84 3.15 3.88
C VAL A 205 -2.79 4.25 3.72
N VAL A 206 -2.61 4.70 2.49
CA VAL A 206 -1.70 5.79 2.15
C VAL A 206 -2.44 6.86 1.37
N SER A 207 -2.16 8.12 1.66
CA SER A 207 -2.66 9.26 0.90
C SER A 207 -1.62 9.69 -0.12
N ILE A 208 -1.98 9.63 -1.41
CA ILE A 208 -1.11 10.03 -2.53
C ILE A 208 -1.95 10.93 -3.44
N ASP A 209 -1.47 12.16 -3.66
CA ASP A 209 -2.12 13.17 -4.51
C ASP A 209 -3.63 13.35 -4.22
N GLY A 210 -3.99 13.37 -2.93
CA GLY A 210 -5.37 13.59 -2.45
C GLY A 210 -6.30 12.38 -2.58
N LYS A 211 -5.77 11.20 -2.93
CA LYS A 211 -6.52 9.94 -2.98
C LYS A 211 -5.97 8.95 -1.96
N THR A 212 -6.86 8.12 -1.40
CA THR A 212 -6.49 7.13 -0.40
C THR A 212 -6.45 5.75 -1.01
N TYR A 213 -5.30 5.07 -0.92
CA TYR A 213 -5.10 3.72 -1.44
C TYR A 213 -4.79 2.75 -0.31
N ASN A 214 -5.01 1.45 -0.53
CA ASN A 214 -4.45 0.43 0.36
C ASN A 214 -2.92 0.46 0.24
N ALA A 215 -2.21 0.52 1.36
CA ALA A 215 -0.74 0.49 1.38
C ALA A 215 -0.19 -0.69 0.57
N SER A 216 -0.79 -1.88 0.73
CA SER A 216 -0.42 -3.09 0.00
C SER A 216 -0.59 -3.01 -1.53
N LYS A 217 -1.51 -2.17 -2.03
CA LYS A 217 -1.71 -1.95 -3.47
C LYS A 217 -0.79 -0.85 -4.02
N ALA A 218 -0.51 0.15 -3.20
CA ALA A 218 0.37 1.26 -3.58
C ALA A 218 1.86 0.88 -3.50
N ALA A 219 2.21 -0.16 -2.74
CA ALA A 219 3.58 -0.64 -2.58
C ALA A 219 4.23 -0.98 -3.93
N GLY A 220 5.26 -0.20 -4.29
CA GLY A 220 5.99 -0.34 -5.56
C GLY A 220 5.18 0.06 -6.80
N HIS A 221 3.97 0.60 -6.64
CA HIS A 221 3.14 1.02 -7.75
C HIS A 221 3.76 2.22 -8.48
N ASN A 222 3.64 2.24 -9.81
CA ASN A 222 4.18 3.31 -10.63
C ASN A 222 3.07 4.12 -11.30
N PHE A 223 2.72 5.25 -10.68
CA PHE A 223 1.65 6.15 -11.16
C PHE A 223 2.01 6.88 -12.46
N LYS A 224 3.30 6.95 -12.83
CA LYS A 224 3.73 7.47 -14.13
C LYS A 224 3.47 6.49 -15.28
N ALA A 225 3.56 5.18 -15.02
CA ALA A 225 3.32 4.11 -16.00
C ALA A 225 1.87 3.62 -16.00
N GLN A 226 1.25 3.55 -14.82
CA GLN A 226 -0.12 3.11 -14.58
C GLN A 226 -0.81 4.15 -13.69
N PRO A 227 -1.46 5.18 -14.27
CA PRO A 227 -2.06 6.25 -13.47
C PRO A 227 -3.23 5.78 -12.60
N ASP A 228 -3.95 4.75 -13.05
CA ASP A 228 -5.15 4.26 -12.39
C ASP A 228 -4.83 3.17 -11.37
N LEU A 229 -5.20 3.42 -10.12
CA LEU A 229 -5.20 2.44 -9.05
C LEU A 229 -6.52 2.52 -8.28
N ALA A 230 -7.07 1.38 -7.89
CA ALA A 230 -8.30 1.35 -7.12
C ALA A 230 -8.06 1.92 -5.71
N GLU A 231 -8.79 2.99 -5.37
CA GLU A 231 -8.82 3.58 -4.04
C GLU A 231 -9.28 2.57 -2.97
N ALA A 232 -8.85 2.81 -1.73
CA ALA A 232 -9.32 2.05 -0.59
C ALA A 232 -10.82 2.24 -0.40
N ALA A 233 -11.53 1.16 -0.06
CA ALA A 233 -12.94 1.29 0.27
C ALA A 233 -13.09 2.10 1.56
N ALA A 234 -13.78 3.24 1.49
CA ALA A 234 -14.06 4.08 2.65
C ALA A 234 -15.15 3.48 3.57
N THR A 235 -16.10 2.75 2.99
CA THR A 235 -17.24 2.17 3.71
C THR A 235 -17.57 0.76 3.22
N THR A 236 -18.49 0.09 3.93
CA THR A 236 -19.10 -1.15 3.47
C THR A 236 -19.89 -0.87 2.18
N THR A 237 -19.73 -1.73 1.18
CA THR A 237 -20.41 -1.59 -0.10
C THR A 237 -21.90 -1.89 0.04
N GLU A 238 -22.72 -0.94 -0.39
CA GLU A 238 -24.18 -1.11 -0.47
C GLU A 238 -24.56 -2.11 -1.59
N ASN A 239 -25.56 -2.94 -1.30
CA ASN A 239 -26.10 -3.97 -2.20
C ASN A 239 -25.01 -4.77 -2.95
N PRO A 240 -24.10 -5.46 -2.22
CA PRO A 240 -22.94 -6.09 -2.84
C PRO A 240 -23.33 -7.18 -3.85
N LEU A 241 -24.42 -7.91 -3.61
CA LEU A 241 -24.92 -8.93 -4.52
C LEU A 241 -25.37 -8.34 -5.85
N GLN A 242 -26.09 -7.21 -5.85
CA GLN A 242 -26.53 -6.55 -7.08
C GLN A 242 -25.34 -6.12 -7.96
N LYS A 243 -24.24 -5.66 -7.34
CA LYS A 243 -23.01 -5.32 -8.07
C LYS A 243 -22.31 -6.55 -8.65
N ILE A 244 -22.37 -7.68 -7.94
CA ILE A 244 -21.85 -8.96 -8.44
C ILE A 244 -22.71 -9.47 -9.60
N ASP A 245 -24.03 -9.43 -9.48
CA ASP A 245 -24.95 -9.84 -10.54
C ASP A 245 -24.76 -9.00 -11.81
N ALA A 246 -24.56 -7.69 -11.66
CA ALA A 246 -24.23 -6.81 -12.79
C ALA A 246 -22.90 -7.20 -13.48
N ALA A 247 -21.88 -7.58 -12.70
CA ALA A 247 -20.61 -8.04 -13.26
C ALA A 247 -20.74 -9.42 -13.95
N LEU A 248 -21.53 -10.34 -13.38
CA LEU A 248 -21.83 -11.64 -14.00
C LEU A 248 -22.58 -11.45 -15.32
N ALA A 249 -23.57 -10.57 -15.36
CA ALA A 249 -24.30 -10.26 -16.59
C ALA A 249 -23.40 -9.73 -17.70
N GLN A 250 -22.38 -8.90 -17.37
CA GLN A 250 -21.40 -8.42 -18.35
C GLN A 250 -20.53 -9.56 -18.90
N VAL A 251 -20.08 -10.47 -18.04
CA VAL A 251 -19.29 -11.65 -18.45
C VAL A 251 -20.12 -12.59 -19.31
N ASP A 252 -21.37 -12.84 -18.94
CA ASP A 252 -22.27 -13.73 -19.67
C ASP A 252 -22.63 -13.15 -21.05
N ALA A 253 -22.85 -11.83 -21.15
CA ALA A 253 -23.06 -11.16 -22.43
C ALA A 253 -21.85 -11.34 -23.36
N LEU A 254 -20.63 -11.09 -22.86
CA LEU A 254 -19.41 -11.29 -23.64
C LEU A 254 -19.24 -12.76 -24.07
N ARG A 255 -19.55 -13.71 -23.20
CA ARG A 255 -19.49 -15.14 -23.51
C ARG A 255 -20.49 -15.53 -24.59
N SER A 256 -21.70 -14.98 -24.55
CA SER A 256 -22.73 -15.17 -25.57
C SER A 256 -22.25 -14.68 -26.94
N ASP A 257 -21.69 -13.46 -26.98
CA ASP A 257 -21.15 -12.87 -28.22
C ASP A 257 -20.02 -13.71 -28.81
N LEU A 258 -19.08 -14.17 -27.97
CA LEU A 258 -18.02 -15.07 -28.39
C LEU A 258 -18.56 -16.40 -28.93
N GLY A 259 -19.60 -16.97 -28.31
CA GLY A 259 -20.27 -18.17 -28.81
C GLY A 259 -20.94 -17.96 -30.18
N ALA A 260 -21.60 -16.81 -30.38
CA ALA A 260 -22.17 -16.45 -31.67
C ALA A 260 -21.10 -16.31 -32.76
N VAL A 261 -19.96 -15.68 -32.43
CA VAL A 261 -18.80 -15.57 -33.33
C VAL A 261 -18.22 -16.95 -33.66
N GLN A 262 -18.09 -17.85 -32.69
CA GLN A 262 -17.66 -19.24 -32.93
C GLN A 262 -18.61 -19.97 -33.89
N ASN A 263 -19.93 -19.83 -33.73
CA ASN A 263 -20.91 -20.42 -34.65
C ASN A 263 -20.79 -19.87 -36.08
N ARG A 264 -20.52 -18.57 -36.23
CA ARG A 264 -20.25 -17.95 -37.54
C ARG A 264 -18.97 -18.49 -38.15
N PHE A 265 -17.90 -18.66 -37.37
CA PHE A 265 -16.65 -19.26 -37.85
C PHE A 265 -16.85 -20.72 -38.28
N ASN A 266 -17.55 -21.54 -37.49
CA ASN A 266 -17.86 -22.92 -37.87
C ASN A 266 -18.64 -22.98 -39.19
N SER A 267 -19.64 -22.11 -39.35
CA SER A 267 -20.44 -22.02 -40.60
C SER A 267 -19.57 -21.61 -41.79
N ALA A 268 -18.69 -20.63 -41.60
CA ALA A 268 -17.74 -20.19 -42.63
C ALA A 268 -16.77 -21.31 -43.01
N ILE A 269 -16.23 -22.04 -42.02
CA ILE A 269 -15.33 -23.19 -42.23
C ILE A 269 -16.03 -24.29 -43.03
N THR A 270 -17.28 -24.66 -42.67
CA THR A 270 -18.03 -25.67 -43.42
C THR A 270 -18.31 -25.24 -44.85
N ASN A 271 -18.68 -23.98 -45.09
CA ASN A 271 -18.91 -23.47 -46.44
C ASN A 271 -17.62 -23.45 -47.26
N LEU A 272 -16.52 -22.98 -46.67
CA LEU A 272 -15.20 -23.02 -47.31
C LEU A 272 -14.79 -24.46 -47.64
N GLY A 273 -15.00 -25.41 -46.71
CA GLY A 273 -14.74 -26.84 -46.97
C GLY A 273 -15.53 -27.38 -48.16
N ASN A 274 -16.82 -27.08 -48.27
CA ASN A 274 -17.64 -27.47 -49.42
C ASN A 274 -17.14 -26.82 -50.73
N THR A 275 -16.79 -25.53 -50.66
CA THR A 275 -16.25 -24.79 -51.82
C THR A 275 -14.93 -25.41 -52.29
N VAL A 276 -14.02 -25.75 -51.37
CA VAL A 276 -12.76 -26.43 -51.69
C VAL A 276 -13.02 -27.80 -52.33
N ASN A 277 -13.94 -28.60 -51.79
CA ASN A 277 -14.29 -29.92 -52.36
C ASN A 277 -14.86 -29.80 -53.78
N ASN A 278 -15.78 -28.86 -54.00
CA ASN A 278 -16.38 -28.62 -55.31
C ASN A 278 -15.34 -28.12 -56.32
N LEU A 279 -14.49 -27.16 -55.91
CA LEU A 279 -13.44 -26.61 -56.75
C LEU A 279 -12.39 -27.68 -57.09
N SER A 280 -11.99 -28.52 -56.12
CA SER A 280 -11.06 -29.63 -56.35
C SER A 280 -11.65 -30.66 -57.30
N SER A 281 -12.95 -30.97 -57.18
CA SER A 281 -13.63 -31.91 -58.08
C SER A 281 -13.77 -31.35 -59.49
N ALA A 282 -14.10 -30.06 -59.62
CA ALA A 282 -14.15 -29.38 -60.91
C ALA A 282 -12.77 -29.31 -61.58
N ARG A 283 -11.72 -29.03 -60.79
CA ARG A 283 -10.33 -29.05 -61.25
C ARG A 283 -9.91 -30.45 -61.69
N SER A 284 -10.21 -31.49 -60.91
CA SER A 284 -9.97 -32.89 -61.28
C SER A 284 -10.66 -33.25 -62.60
N ARG A 285 -11.92 -32.85 -62.83
CA ARG A 285 -12.59 -33.07 -64.13
C ARG A 285 -11.95 -32.35 -65.33
N ILE A 286 -11.24 -31.24 -65.09
CA ILE A 286 -10.59 -30.45 -66.16
C ILE A 286 -9.16 -30.94 -66.40
N GLU A 287 -8.41 -31.18 -65.33
CA GLU A 287 -6.98 -31.50 -65.38
C GLU A 287 -6.71 -33.01 -65.42
N ASP A 288 -7.51 -33.83 -64.73
CA ASP A 288 -7.32 -35.28 -64.72
C ASP A 288 -7.96 -35.88 -65.98
N SER A 289 -7.16 -36.61 -66.75
CA SER A 289 -7.66 -37.34 -67.92
C SER A 289 -8.31 -38.66 -67.49
N ASP A 290 -9.39 -39.02 -68.19
CA ASP A 290 -9.98 -40.35 -68.03
C ASP A 290 -9.05 -41.40 -68.63
N TYR A 291 -8.34 -42.11 -67.75
CA TYR A 291 -7.36 -43.15 -68.10
C TYR A 291 -7.95 -44.21 -69.04
N ALA A 292 -9.24 -44.56 -68.89
CA ALA A 292 -9.87 -45.57 -69.74
C ALA A 292 -9.96 -45.11 -71.20
N THR A 293 -10.32 -43.83 -71.41
CA THR A 293 -10.42 -43.24 -72.75
C THR A 293 -9.03 -43.01 -73.35
N GLU A 294 -8.08 -42.50 -72.56
CA GLU A 294 -6.72 -42.23 -73.03
C GLU A 294 -5.98 -43.52 -73.42
N VAL A 295 -6.10 -44.58 -72.62
CA VAL A 295 -5.54 -45.90 -72.95
C VAL A 295 -6.21 -46.50 -74.18
N SER A 296 -7.52 -46.35 -74.34
CA SER A 296 -8.23 -46.83 -75.55
C SER A 296 -7.76 -46.09 -76.80
N ASN A 297 -7.54 -44.78 -76.71
CA ASN A 297 -7.00 -43.97 -77.80
C ASN A 297 -5.54 -44.33 -78.09
N MET A 298 -4.73 -44.55 -77.06
CA MET A 298 -3.34 -45.02 -77.19
C MET A 298 -3.29 -46.40 -77.86
N SER A 299 -4.10 -47.37 -77.41
CA SER A 299 -4.19 -48.70 -78.03
C SER A 299 -4.72 -48.62 -79.46
N ARG A 300 -5.72 -47.78 -79.74
CA ARG A 300 -6.19 -47.52 -81.11
C ARG A 300 -5.07 -46.95 -81.98
N ALA A 301 -4.31 -45.97 -81.48
CA ALA A 301 -3.19 -45.39 -82.19
C ALA A 301 -2.08 -46.42 -82.44
N GLN A 302 -1.79 -47.30 -81.48
CA GLN A 302 -0.84 -48.41 -81.64
C GLN A 302 -1.32 -49.43 -82.68
N ILE A 303 -2.60 -49.82 -82.67
CA ILE A 303 -3.19 -50.70 -83.68
C ILE A 303 -3.17 -50.03 -85.06
N LEU A 304 -3.50 -48.74 -85.17
CA LEU A 304 -3.42 -47.98 -86.42
C LEU A 304 -1.98 -47.86 -86.93
N GLN A 305 -0.99 -47.71 -86.05
CA GLN A 305 0.41 -47.74 -86.45
C GLN A 305 0.81 -49.12 -86.98
N GLN A 306 0.39 -50.21 -86.33
CA GLN A 306 0.65 -51.58 -86.81
C GLN A 306 -0.10 -51.93 -88.10
N ALA A 307 -1.35 -51.49 -88.25
CA ALA A 307 -2.14 -51.66 -89.46
C ALA A 307 -1.62 -50.78 -90.60
N GLY A 308 -1.20 -49.55 -90.30
CA GLY A 308 -0.59 -48.63 -91.26
C GLY A 308 0.72 -49.19 -91.81
N THR A 309 1.57 -49.80 -90.98
CA THR A 309 2.78 -50.48 -91.46
C THR A 309 2.46 -51.74 -92.26
N SER A 310 1.43 -52.51 -91.88
CA SER A 310 0.98 -53.70 -92.63
C SER A 310 0.35 -53.34 -93.99
N VAL A 311 -0.51 -52.31 -94.05
CA VAL A 311 -1.07 -51.78 -95.30
C VAL A 311 0.01 -51.14 -96.16
N LEU A 312 0.98 -50.45 -95.57
CA LEU A 312 2.15 -49.94 -96.30
C LEU A 312 2.96 -51.10 -96.91
N ALA A 313 3.17 -52.19 -96.16
CA ALA A 313 3.82 -53.39 -96.68
C ALA A 313 3.01 -54.03 -97.81
N GLN A 314 1.68 -54.09 -97.70
CA GLN A 314 0.80 -54.64 -98.72
C GLN A 314 0.69 -53.73 -99.97
N ALA A 315 0.61 -52.42 -99.79
CA ALA A 315 0.65 -51.42 -100.86
C ALA A 315 2.00 -51.44 -101.61
N ASN A 316 3.11 -51.72 -100.92
CA ASN A 316 4.41 -51.93 -101.56
C ASN A 316 4.50 -53.25 -102.35
N GLN A 317 3.69 -54.27 -102.01
CA GLN A 317 3.64 -55.56 -102.70
C GLN A 317 2.67 -55.59 -103.90
N VAL A 318 1.60 -54.78 -103.90
CA VAL A 318 0.61 -54.73 -105.00
C VAL A 318 1.26 -54.39 -106.38
N PRO A 319 2.14 -53.39 -106.51
CA PRO A 319 2.84 -53.13 -107.76
C PRO A 319 3.72 -54.29 -108.22
N GLN A 320 4.34 -55.01 -107.28
CA GLN A 320 5.21 -56.16 -107.58
C GLN A 320 4.40 -57.35 -108.10
N ASN A 321 3.20 -57.60 -107.57
CA ASN A 321 2.31 -58.65 -108.05
C ASN A 321 1.71 -58.34 -109.42
N VAL A 322 1.40 -57.07 -109.71
CA VAL A 322 0.92 -56.65 -111.03
C VAL A 322 2.02 -56.78 -112.10
N LEU A 323 3.27 -56.47 -111.74
CA LEU A 323 4.42 -56.72 -112.62
C LEU A 323 4.71 -58.21 -112.84
N SER A 324 4.36 -59.08 -111.88
CA SER A 324 4.49 -60.53 -112.03
C SER A 324 3.43 -61.16 -112.94
N LEU A 325 2.25 -60.55 -113.07
CA LEU A 325 1.16 -61.03 -113.93
C LEU A 325 1.24 -60.52 -115.38
N LEU A 326 2.13 -59.56 -115.64
CA LEU A 326 2.41 -59.00 -116.97
C LEU A 326 3.72 -59.54 -117.57
N ARG A 327 4.26 -60.63 -117.01
CA ARG A 327 5.45 -61.34 -117.51
C ARG A 327 5.12 -62.68 -118.12
#